data_AF-A0A968JWG8-F1
#
_entry.id   AF-A0A968JWG8-F1
#
_cell.length_a   1.000
_cell.length_b   1.000
_cell.length_c   1.000
_cell.angle_alpha   90.00
_cell.angle_beta   90.00
_cell.angle_gamma   90.00
#
_symmetry.space_group_name_H-M   'P 1'
#
loop_
_entity.id
_entity.type
_entity.pdbx_description
1 polymer ?
#
loop_
_entity_poly.entity_id
_entity_poly.type
_entity_poly.pdbx_seq_one_letter_code
_entity_poly.pdbx_strand_id
1 'polypeptide(L)'
;MISEIIPFCLEAHDRNTLKILKNLAAKLSSNVHEVSSEQRVFLHLAAVYACNFTNHMIFLAEKLIRKNGLSFSMLNPLIKETFEKLENLSPQQAQTGPAVRNDKNIMEKHLSLLDDMPEMKDIYRMISENIYKSSKEELV
;
A
#
# COMPACT_ATOMS: atom_id res chain seq x y z
N MET A 1 -14.33 11.88 -13.17
CA MET A 1 -15.23 11.79 -11.99
C MET A 1 -14.75 10.58 -11.21
N ILE A 2 -14.35 10.71 -9.93
CA ILE A 2 -13.71 9.62 -9.16
C ILE A 2 -14.64 8.39 -9.04
N SER A 3 -15.95 8.57 -9.23
CA SER A 3 -16.98 7.52 -9.15
C SER A 3 -16.89 6.42 -10.22
N GLU A 4 -16.28 6.68 -11.40
CA GLU A 4 -16.29 5.69 -12.49
C GLU A 4 -15.39 4.47 -12.24
N ILE A 5 -14.47 4.54 -11.27
CA ILE A 5 -13.42 3.52 -11.08
C ILE A 5 -13.56 2.77 -9.75
N ILE A 6 -14.38 3.24 -8.81
CA ILE A 6 -14.53 2.61 -7.49
C ILE A 6 -15.19 1.23 -7.64
N PRO A 7 -14.57 0.15 -7.16
CA PRO A 7 -15.14 -1.20 -7.24
C PRO A 7 -16.34 -1.36 -6.31
N PHE A 8 -17.50 -1.67 -6.87
CA PHE A 8 -18.67 -2.08 -6.12
C PHE A 8 -18.69 -3.59 -5.96
N CYS A 9 -18.52 -4.03 -4.71
CA CYS A 9 -18.51 -5.44 -4.32
C CYS A 9 -19.90 -5.86 -3.82
N LEU A 10 -20.63 -6.64 -4.61
CA LEU A 10 -22.02 -7.01 -4.35
C LEU A 10 -22.16 -8.44 -3.85
N GLU A 11 -23.14 -8.65 -2.99
CA GLU A 11 -23.57 -9.96 -2.49
C GLU A 11 -25.04 -9.88 -2.11
N ALA A 12 -25.78 -10.98 -2.29
CA ALA A 12 -27.16 -11.09 -1.87
C ALA A 12 -27.53 -12.57 -1.63
N HIS A 13 -28.55 -12.80 -0.81
CA HIS A 13 -29.02 -14.16 -0.50
C HIS A 13 -29.82 -14.80 -1.64
N ASP A 14 -30.32 -14.01 -2.59
CA ASP A 14 -31.08 -14.49 -3.74
C ASP A 14 -30.76 -13.72 -5.04
N ARG A 15 -31.09 -14.36 -6.17
CA ARG A 15 -30.76 -13.85 -7.51
C ARG A 15 -31.53 -12.59 -7.90
N ASN A 16 -32.75 -12.40 -7.40
CA ASN A 16 -33.55 -11.23 -7.74
C ASN A 16 -32.97 -9.98 -7.08
N THR A 17 -32.63 -10.08 -5.79
CA THR A 17 -31.96 -9.00 -5.05
C THR A 17 -30.61 -8.67 -5.68
N LEU A 18 -29.80 -9.68 -6.02
CA LEU A 18 -28.50 -9.48 -6.67
C LEU A 18 -28.64 -8.73 -8.00
N LYS A 19 -29.66 -9.06 -8.80
CA LYS A 19 -29.93 -8.39 -10.08
C LYS A 19 -30.32 -6.93 -9.88
N ILE A 20 -31.12 -6.61 -8.86
CA ILE A 20 -31.47 -5.22 -8.52
C ILE A 20 -30.22 -4.44 -8.11
N LEU A 21 -29.39 -5.01 -7.22
CA LEU A 21 -28.16 -4.39 -6.75
C LEU A 21 -27.19 -4.13 -7.90
N LYS A 22 -27.01 -5.10 -8.81
CA LYS A 22 -26.19 -4.93 -10.01
C LYS A 22 -26.69 -3.79 -10.90
N ASN A 23 -27.99 -3.74 -11.16
CA ASN A 23 -28.57 -2.68 -11.99
C ASN A 23 -28.41 -1.30 -11.36
N LEU A 24 -28.43 -1.20 -10.04
CA LEU A 24 -28.16 0.04 -9.32
C LEU A 24 -26.69 0.42 -9.38
N ALA A 25 -25.79 -0.51 -9.04
CA ALA A 25 -24.34 -0.28 -9.03
C ALA A 25 -23.81 0.08 -10.42
N ALA A 26 -24.31 -0.57 -11.47
CA ALA A 26 -23.92 -0.30 -12.86
C ALA A 26 -24.31 1.10 -13.36
N LYS A 27 -25.24 1.79 -12.68
CA LYS A 27 -25.55 3.21 -12.96
C LYS A 27 -24.56 4.17 -12.32
N LEU A 28 -23.74 3.70 -11.38
CA LEU A 28 -22.81 4.51 -10.59
C LEU A 28 -21.35 4.26 -10.97
N SER A 29 -21.02 3.01 -11.35
CA SER A 29 -19.66 2.57 -11.68
C SER A 29 -19.71 1.47 -12.73
N SER A 30 -18.73 1.45 -13.63
CA SER A 30 -18.50 0.32 -14.55
C SER A 30 -17.78 -0.84 -13.87
N ASN A 31 -17.26 -0.63 -12.66
CA ASN A 31 -16.47 -1.58 -11.89
C ASN A 31 -17.35 -2.28 -10.84
N VAL A 32 -18.09 -3.32 -11.25
CA VAL A 32 -19.02 -4.06 -10.39
C VAL A 32 -18.66 -5.54 -10.35
N HIS A 33 -18.47 -6.07 -9.15
CA HIS A 33 -18.08 -7.45 -8.90
C HIS A 33 -19.04 -8.15 -7.95
N GLU A 34 -19.37 -9.41 -8.22
CA GLU A 34 -19.93 -10.29 -7.20
C GLU A 34 -18.78 -10.84 -6.36
N VAL A 35 -18.85 -10.65 -5.03
CA VAL A 35 -17.87 -11.21 -4.10
C VAL A 35 -18.61 -11.81 -2.92
N SER A 36 -18.16 -12.97 -2.44
CA SER A 36 -18.68 -13.55 -1.21
C SER A 36 -18.25 -12.76 0.02
N SER A 37 -18.93 -12.99 1.15
CA SER A 37 -18.55 -12.44 2.44
C SER A 37 -17.09 -12.76 2.80
N GLU A 38 -16.64 -13.98 2.51
CA GLU A 38 -15.26 -14.42 2.74
C GLU A 38 -14.28 -13.64 1.84
N GLN A 39 -14.55 -13.54 0.54
CA GLN A 39 -13.72 -12.78 -0.39
C GLN A 39 -13.64 -11.29 0.00
N ARG A 40 -14.75 -10.73 0.50
CA ARG A 40 -14.81 -9.34 0.97
C ARG A 40 -13.89 -9.09 2.16
N VAL A 41 -13.78 -10.03 3.08
CA VAL A 41 -12.85 -9.94 4.23
C VAL A 41 -11.40 -9.89 3.73
N PHE A 42 -11.02 -10.78 2.80
CA PHE A 42 -9.68 -10.76 2.22
C PHE A 42 -9.40 -9.49 1.41
N LEU A 43 -10.37 -9.02 0.62
CA LEU A 43 -10.25 -7.76 -0.12
C LEU A 43 -10.05 -6.58 0.83
N HIS A 44 -10.80 -6.52 1.93
CA HIS A 44 -10.64 -5.47 2.92
C HIS A 44 -9.26 -5.52 3.57
N LEU A 45 -8.79 -6.70 3.95
CA LEU A 45 -7.44 -6.87 4.50
C LEU A 45 -6.36 -6.41 3.51
N ALA A 46 -6.46 -6.78 2.24
CA ALA A 46 -5.54 -6.33 1.19
C ALA A 46 -5.57 -4.79 1.04
N ALA A 47 -6.76 -4.18 1.11
CA ALA A 47 -6.91 -2.72 1.07
C ALA A 47 -6.30 -2.02 2.30
N VAL A 48 -6.31 -2.65 3.48
CA VAL A 48 -5.61 -2.14 4.66
C VAL A 48 -4.10 -2.04 4.40
N TYR A 49 -3.50 -3.06 3.79
CA TYR A 49 -2.08 -2.99 3.36
C TYR A 49 -1.85 -1.91 2.31
N ALA A 50 -2.63 -1.92 1.24
CA ALA A 50 -2.40 -1.03 0.09
C ALA A 50 -2.66 0.45 0.40
N CYS A 51 -3.64 0.74 1.25
CA CYS A 51 -4.09 2.12 1.50
C CYS A 51 -3.75 2.59 2.91
N ASN A 52 -4.17 1.87 3.95
CA ASN A 52 -4.03 2.35 5.32
C ASN A 52 -2.58 2.31 5.80
N PHE A 53 -1.87 1.20 5.58
CA PHE A 53 -0.46 1.10 5.96
C PHE A 53 0.42 2.02 5.11
N THR A 54 0.17 2.12 3.80
CA THR A 54 0.86 3.08 2.93
C THR A 54 0.71 4.52 3.43
N ASN A 55 -0.50 4.96 3.78
CA ASN A 55 -0.72 6.28 4.36
C ASN A 55 0.03 6.47 5.68
N HIS A 56 0.05 5.44 6.54
CA HIS A 56 0.81 5.49 7.79
C HIS A 56 2.33 5.62 7.55
N MET A 57 2.88 4.92 6.55
CA MET A 57 4.30 5.07 6.17
C MET A 57 4.61 6.50 5.71
N ILE A 58 3.70 7.12 4.94
CA ILE A 58 3.83 8.53 4.52
C ILE A 58 3.80 9.47 5.73
N PHE A 59 2.92 9.23 6.71
CA PHE A 59 2.87 9.99 7.96
C PHE A 59 4.18 9.89 8.76
N LEU A 60 4.75 8.68 8.88
CA LEU A 60 6.06 8.49 9.54
C LEU A 60 7.19 9.24 8.80
N ALA A 61 7.17 9.24 7.46
CA ALA A 61 8.11 10.01 6.66
C ALA A 61 7.95 11.52 6.87
N GLU A 62 6.71 12.02 6.94
CA GLU A 62 6.41 13.42 7.28
C GLU A 62 6.95 13.80 8.67
N LYS A 63 6.73 12.95 9.68
CA LYS A 63 7.25 13.17 11.03
C LYS A 63 8.78 13.27 11.03
N LEU A 64 9.46 12.37 10.32
CA LEU A 64 10.91 12.34 10.25
C LEU A 64 11.50 13.56 9.52
N ILE A 65 10.96 13.91 8.35
CA ILE A 65 11.48 15.03 7.55
C ILE A 65 11.26 16.37 8.27
N ARG A 66 10.08 16.57 8.89
CA ARG A 66 9.78 17.80 9.65
C ARG A 66 10.64 17.95 10.90
N LYS A 67 10.91 16.85 11.63
CA LYS A 67 11.83 16.89 12.79
C LYS A 67 13.23 17.39 12.41
N ASN A 68 13.65 17.13 11.17
CA ASN A 68 14.95 17.56 10.64
C ASN A 68 14.88 18.91 9.89
N GLY A 69 13.81 19.70 10.10
CA GLY A 69 13.69 21.05 9.53
C GLY A 69 13.43 21.09 8.03
N LEU A 70 13.06 19.96 7.43
CA LEU A 70 12.82 19.84 5.99
C LEU A 70 11.31 19.86 5.69
N SER A 71 10.95 20.36 4.51
CA SER A 71 9.55 20.44 4.07
C SER A 71 9.04 19.09 3.58
N PHE A 72 7.83 18.70 4.00
CA PHE A 72 7.15 17.51 3.49
C PHE A 72 6.96 17.54 1.97
N SER A 73 6.81 18.73 1.37
CA SER A 73 6.64 18.88 -0.08
C SER A 73 7.79 18.31 -0.90
N MET A 74 8.98 18.13 -0.30
CA MET A 74 10.13 17.48 -0.94
C MET A 74 9.87 16.00 -1.24
N LEU A 75 8.96 15.35 -0.52
CA LEU A 75 8.59 13.95 -0.74
C LEU A 75 7.53 13.78 -1.83
N ASN A 76 6.77 14.83 -2.18
CA ASN A 76 5.66 14.73 -3.14
C ASN A 76 6.07 14.12 -4.48
N PRO A 77 7.20 14.51 -5.12
CA PRO A 77 7.63 13.90 -6.38
C PRO A 77 7.96 12.41 -6.23
N LEU A 78 8.60 12.03 -5.12
CA LEU A 78 9.01 10.64 -4.84
C LEU A 78 7.82 9.74 -4.57
N ILE A 79 6.84 10.24 -3.82
CA ILE A 79 5.56 9.54 -3.56
C ILE A 79 4.83 9.34 -4.88
N LYS A 80 4.74 10.39 -5.71
CA LYS A 80 4.09 10.32 -7.03
C LYS A 80 4.75 9.28 -7.93
N GLU A 81 6.08 9.33 -8.07
CA GLU A 81 6.86 8.37 -8.85
C GLU A 81 6.64 6.92 -8.38
N THR A 82 6.54 6.72 -7.06
CA THR A 82 6.29 5.39 -6.47
C THR A 82 4.97 4.80 -6.97
N PHE A 83 3.89 5.59 -7.00
CA PHE A 83 2.58 5.13 -7.50
C PHE A 83 2.54 5.02 -9.03
N GLU A 84 3.15 5.96 -9.75
CA GLU A 84 3.21 5.93 -11.23
C GLU A 84 3.94 4.69 -11.76
N LYS A 85 4.98 4.19 -11.05
CA LYS A 85 5.66 2.94 -11.41
C LYS A 85 4.72 1.74 -11.40
N LEU A 86 3.75 1.70 -10.49
CA LEU A 86 2.82 0.58 -10.35
C LEU A 86 1.79 0.51 -11.49
N GLU A 87 1.71 1.53 -12.35
CA GLU A 87 0.91 1.47 -13.57
C GLU A 87 1.51 0.52 -14.61
N ASN A 88 2.82 0.31 -14.58
CA ASN A 88 3.55 -0.44 -15.61
C ASN A 88 4.41 -1.59 -15.05
N LEU A 89 4.69 -1.59 -13.75
CA LEU A 89 5.50 -2.59 -13.06
C LEU A 89 4.70 -3.27 -11.96
N SER A 90 4.94 -4.56 -11.75
CA SER A 90 4.47 -5.21 -10.53
C SER A 90 5.14 -4.59 -9.28
N PRO A 91 4.52 -4.67 -8.10
CA PRO A 91 5.14 -4.19 -6.85
C PRO A 91 6.53 -4.78 -6.59
N GLN A 92 6.75 -6.05 -6.94
CA GLN A 92 8.05 -6.71 -6.79
C GLN A 92 9.11 -6.10 -7.73
N GLN A 93 8.76 -5.82 -8.99
CA GLN A 93 9.66 -5.18 -9.96
C GLN A 93 9.94 -3.71 -9.63
N ALA A 94 8.95 -3.00 -9.07
CA ALA A 94 9.09 -1.61 -8.67
C ALA A 94 9.91 -1.43 -7.38
N GLN A 95 10.11 -2.49 -6.60
CA GLN A 95 10.83 -2.44 -5.33
C GLN A 95 12.31 -2.07 -5.53
N THR A 96 12.74 -0.99 -4.86
CA THR A 96 14.13 -0.53 -4.86
C THR A 96 14.60 -0.23 -3.42
N GLY A 97 15.81 0.31 -3.28
CA GLY A 97 16.36 0.76 -2.00
C GLY A 97 17.39 -0.18 -1.36
N PRO A 98 17.90 0.17 -0.17
CA PRO A 98 18.96 -0.58 0.50
C PRO A 98 18.53 -1.97 0.96
N ALA A 99 17.26 -2.17 1.33
CA ALA A 99 16.75 -3.44 1.84
C ALA A 99 16.79 -4.56 0.78
N VAL A 100 16.30 -4.30 -0.44
CA VAL A 100 16.35 -5.27 -1.54
C VAL A 100 17.80 -5.61 -1.94
N ARG A 101 18.73 -4.65 -1.82
CA ARG A 101 20.17 -4.86 -2.08
C ARG A 101 20.93 -5.47 -0.89
N ASN A 102 20.28 -5.64 0.26
CA ASN A 102 20.91 -6.02 1.52
C ASN A 102 22.10 -5.12 1.92
N ASP A 103 21.97 -3.82 1.69
CA ASP A 103 23.01 -2.83 2.00
C ASP A 103 23.04 -2.54 3.51
N LYS A 104 23.71 -3.42 4.26
CA LYS A 104 23.77 -3.38 5.73
C LYS A 104 24.35 -2.06 6.26
N ASN A 105 25.37 -1.52 5.61
CA ASN A 105 26.02 -0.29 6.04
C ASN A 105 25.04 0.89 6.04
N ILE A 106 24.24 1.04 4.99
CA ILE A 106 23.22 2.08 4.90
C ILE A 106 22.07 1.82 5.87
N MET A 107 21.62 0.57 6.00
CA MET A 107 20.53 0.21 6.92
C MET A 107 20.91 0.46 8.39
N GLU A 108 22.14 0.12 8.80
CA GLU A 108 22.66 0.38 10.15
C GLU A 108 22.71 1.88 10.44
N LYS A 109 23.16 2.69 9.47
CA LYS A 109 23.14 4.15 9.59
C LYS A 109 21.71 4.70 9.73
N HIS A 110 20.75 4.19 8.97
CA HIS A 110 19.34 4.60 9.13
C HIS A 110 18.81 4.22 10.52
N LEU A 111 19.13 3.02 11.01
CA LEU A 111 18.73 2.57 12.33
C LEU A 111 19.28 3.46 13.46
N SER A 112 20.53 3.94 13.35
CA SER A 112 21.09 4.88 14.32
C SER A 112 20.43 6.25 14.28
N LEU A 113 20.01 6.71 13.10
CA LEU A 113 19.26 7.97 12.97
C LEU A 113 17.87 7.92 13.63
N LEU A 114 17.38 6.72 13.95
CA LEU A 114 16.09 6.48 14.58
C LEU A 114 16.22 6.09 16.06
N ASP A 115 17.40 6.24 16.68
CA ASP A 115 17.64 5.84 18.08
C ASP A 115 16.70 6.53 19.07
N ASP A 116 16.25 7.75 18.78
CA ASP A 116 15.29 8.50 19.59
C ASP A 116 13.83 8.32 19.15
N MET A 117 13.55 7.35 18.27
CA MET A 117 12.22 6.96 17.78
C MET A 117 12.05 5.44 17.75
N PRO A 118 12.00 4.76 18.91
CA PRO A 118 12.03 3.30 19.00
C PRO A 118 10.94 2.61 18.18
N GLU A 119 9.70 3.09 18.22
CA GLU A 119 8.59 2.52 17.44
C GLU A 119 8.84 2.61 15.93
N MET A 120 9.34 3.76 15.45
CA MET A 120 9.66 3.95 14.03
C MET A 120 10.87 3.10 13.62
N LYS A 121 11.83 2.93 14.51
CA LYS A 121 13.00 2.06 14.31
C LYS A 121 12.60 0.59 14.17
N ASP A 122 11.63 0.12 14.96
CA ASP A 122 11.13 -1.24 14.88
C ASP A 122 10.33 -1.48 13.59
N ILE A 123 9.49 -0.52 13.18
CA ILE A 123 8.81 -0.56 11.88
C ILE A 123 9.83 -0.63 10.74
N TYR A 124 10.86 0.24 10.77
CA TYR A 124 11.91 0.25 9.75
C TYR A 124 12.61 -1.11 9.63
N ARG A 125 12.98 -1.71 10.78
CA ARG A 125 13.62 -3.02 10.83
C ARG A 125 12.73 -4.09 10.23
N MET A 126 11.49 -4.19 10.71
CA MET A 126 10.53 -5.20 10.28
C MET A 126 10.25 -5.11 8.77
N ILE A 127 10.02 -3.91 8.25
CA ILE A 127 9.73 -3.72 6.82
C ILE A 127 10.97 -4.03 5.97
N SER A 128 12.16 -3.60 6.39
CA SER A 128 13.40 -3.87 5.64
C SER A 128 13.71 -5.37 5.57
N GLU A 129 13.52 -6.10 6.67
CA GLU A 129 13.66 -7.55 6.71
C GLU A 129 12.65 -8.26 5.79
N ASN A 130 11.40 -7.82 5.79
CA ASN A 130 10.37 -8.40 4.92
C ASN A 130 10.66 -8.11 3.44
N ILE A 131 11.06 -6.88 3.07
CA ILE A 131 11.46 -6.55 1.70
C ILE A 131 12.59 -7.47 1.22
N TYR A 132 13.62 -7.68 2.05
CA TYR A 132 14.73 -8.55 1.68
C TYR A 132 14.28 -10.01 1.50
N LYS A 133 13.43 -10.54 2.38
CA LYS A 133 12.89 -11.90 2.25
C LYS A 133 12.05 -12.05 0.98
N SER A 134 11.09 -11.17 0.75
CA SER A 134 10.21 -11.21 -0.43
C SER A 134 10.95 -11.00 -1.75
N SER A 135 12.11 -10.31 -1.74
CA SER A 135 12.94 -10.21 -2.95
C SER A 135 13.59 -11.54 -3.39
N LYS A 136 13.61 -12.55 -2.52
CA LYS A 136 14.12 -13.90 -2.82
C LYS A 136 13.02 -14.90 -3.14
N GLU A 137 11.76 -14.52 -2.95
CA GLU A 137 10.61 -15.37 -3.22
C GLU A 137 10.21 -15.17 -4.68
N GLU A 138 10.09 -16.27 -5.43
CA GLU A 138 9.36 -16.27 -6.70
C GLU A 138 7.87 -16.32 -6.39
N LEU A 139 7.09 -15.39 -6.97
CA LEU A 139 5.64 -15.46 -6.89
C LEU A 139 5.17 -16.71 -7.65
N VAL A 140 4.52 -17.64 -6.94
CA VAL A 140 3.84 -18.81 -7.52
C VAL A 140 2.51 -18.39 -8.15
#